data_AF-A0A1Y2NWU4-F1
#
_entry.id   AF-A0A1Y2NWU4-F1
#
_cell.length_a   1.000
_cell.length_b   1.000
_cell.length_c   1.000
_cell.angle_alpha   90.00
_cell.angle_beta   90.00
_cell.angle_gamma   90.00
#
_symmetry.space_group_name_H-M   'P 1'
#
loop_
_entity.id
_entity.type
_entity.pdbx_description
1 polymer ?
#
loop_
_entity_poly.entity_id
_entity_poly.type
_entity_poly.pdbx_seq_one_letter_code
_entity_poly.pdbx_strand_id
1 'polypeptide(L)'
;MTDTSRRTVLTALATATVAAPLLGAATAAPAHATAEGDLYASNTDLYRALAGQEGTEFARRYKRHEFLDHSYSARYPYNRTTVVAMHGGGIEMGTSELCFGIAGYHPADLQPLGDGLGVHDYWMFEGLRGSDNRELHVTAKNNDDHVCQSMVRSSLNVLSLHGCTAAQAHTADPRAVVVGGLNERFKTLLKAEFDRVGIAWKDGNDPEVRDLAGVNPANPCNRTMLGKGGQLELTTELRAAMFTVNTRAGRAGSTTATYWDFVRACRTAIAKLHADADQTVL
;
A
#
# COMPACT_ATOMS: atom_id res chain seq x y z
N MET A 1 22.32 3.47 -26.16
CA MET A 1 20.85 3.47 -26.13
C MET A 1 20.38 2.77 -27.39
N THR A 2 19.86 1.55 -27.26
CA THR A 2 19.38 0.75 -28.38
C THR A 2 17.86 0.90 -28.46
N ASP A 3 17.40 1.86 -29.28
CA ASP A 3 15.99 2.02 -29.59
C ASP A 3 15.59 1.04 -30.71
N THR A 4 14.62 0.17 -30.41
CA THR A 4 14.00 -0.69 -31.43
C THR A 4 12.82 0.03 -32.04
N SER A 5 13.01 0.58 -33.24
CA SER A 5 11.95 1.08 -34.11
C SER A 5 11.11 -0.09 -34.66
N ARG A 6 9.79 0.01 -34.57
CA ARG A 6 8.86 -0.92 -35.23
C ARG A 6 8.02 -0.21 -36.28
N ARG A 7 8.34 -0.50 -37.55
CA ARG A 7 7.36 -0.57 -38.64
C ARG A 7 7.71 -1.78 -39.50
N THR A 8 6.79 -2.73 -39.56
CA THR A 8 6.40 -3.65 -40.67
C THR A 8 5.54 -4.75 -40.03
N VAL A 9 4.35 -5.18 -40.46
CA VAL A 9 3.33 -4.79 -41.45
C VAL A 9 2.04 -5.51 -41.00
N LEU A 10 0.87 -4.94 -41.31
CA LEU A 10 -0.47 -5.51 -41.10
C LEU A 10 -0.71 -6.86 -41.82
N THR A 11 -1.74 -7.56 -41.33
CA THR A 11 -2.81 -8.29 -42.07
C THR A 11 -2.80 -9.81 -41.97
N ALA A 12 -3.74 -10.39 -41.21
CA ALA A 12 -4.44 -11.62 -41.58
C ALA A 12 -5.76 -11.80 -40.81
N LEU A 13 -6.84 -11.78 -41.59
CA LEU A 13 -8.14 -12.43 -41.45
C LEU A 13 -8.99 -12.27 -40.18
N ALA A 14 -10.10 -11.56 -40.38
CA ALA A 14 -11.32 -11.70 -39.62
C ALA A 14 -11.93 -13.11 -39.77
N THR A 15 -12.17 -13.77 -38.64
CA THR A 15 -13.25 -14.75 -38.48
C THR A 15 -14.12 -14.27 -37.32
N ALA A 16 -15.31 -13.76 -37.65
CA ALA A 16 -16.32 -13.42 -36.68
C ALA A 16 -16.92 -14.71 -36.09
N THR A 17 -16.42 -15.15 -34.95
CA THR A 17 -17.16 -16.07 -34.09
C THR A 17 -18.12 -15.26 -33.24
N VAL A 18 -19.41 -15.45 -33.48
CA VAL A 18 -20.52 -14.90 -32.69
C VAL A 18 -20.28 -15.22 -31.21
N ALA A 19 -20.04 -14.18 -30.41
CA ALA A 19 -19.89 -14.28 -28.97
C ALA A 19 -21.23 -14.66 -28.34
N ALA A 20 -21.34 -15.88 -27.82
CA ALA A 20 -22.28 -16.15 -26.75
C ALA A 20 -21.81 -15.42 -25.49
N PRO A 21 -22.70 -14.85 -24.66
CA PRO A 21 -22.26 -14.29 -23.39
C PRO A 21 -21.80 -15.45 -22.52
N LEU A 22 -20.50 -15.52 -22.26
CA LEU A 22 -19.98 -16.19 -21.07
C LEU A 22 -20.57 -15.42 -19.88
N LEU A 23 -21.76 -15.81 -19.44
CA LEU A 23 -22.18 -15.66 -18.06
C LEU A 23 -21.14 -16.44 -17.25
N GLY A 24 -20.03 -15.77 -16.93
CA GLY A 24 -19.08 -16.24 -15.94
C GLY A 24 -19.91 -16.59 -14.72
N ALA A 25 -19.86 -17.86 -14.32
CA ALA A 25 -20.47 -18.34 -13.11
C ALA A 25 -20.17 -17.31 -12.01
N ALA A 26 -21.21 -16.84 -11.32
CA ALA A 26 -21.03 -16.09 -10.10
C ALA A 26 -20.25 -17.00 -9.15
N THR A 27 -18.92 -16.89 -9.18
CA THR A 27 -18.05 -17.62 -8.27
C THR A 27 -18.44 -17.13 -6.90
N ALA A 28 -18.91 -18.05 -6.04
CA ALA A 28 -19.18 -17.73 -4.65
C ALA A 28 -17.98 -16.95 -4.10
N ALA A 29 -18.27 -15.87 -3.36
CA ALA A 29 -17.22 -15.09 -2.71
C ALA A 29 -16.34 -16.08 -1.90
N PRO A 30 -15.01 -15.99 -2.02
CA PRO A 30 -14.13 -16.89 -1.29
C PRO A 30 -14.46 -16.82 0.21
N ALA A 31 -14.64 -17.99 0.83
CA ALA A 31 -14.77 -18.05 2.28
C ALA A 31 -13.42 -17.74 2.91
N HIS A 32 -13.33 -16.64 3.64
CA HIS A 32 -12.13 -16.25 4.37
C HIS A 32 -12.21 -16.82 5.79
N ALA A 33 -11.21 -17.60 6.21
CA ALA A 33 -11.04 -17.90 7.63
C ALA A 33 -10.56 -16.62 8.32
N THR A 34 -11.17 -16.26 9.45
CA THR A 34 -10.72 -15.14 10.29
C THR A 34 -9.29 -15.39 10.76
N ALA A 35 -8.47 -14.34 10.83
CA ALA A 35 -7.20 -14.43 11.55
C ALA A 35 -7.45 -14.37 13.06
N GLU A 36 -6.47 -14.82 13.84
CA GLU A 36 -6.54 -14.77 15.29
C GLU A 36 -6.79 -13.33 15.78
N GLY A 37 -7.87 -13.15 16.53
CA GLY A 37 -8.27 -11.85 17.07
C GLY A 37 -9.05 -10.94 16.12
N ASP A 38 -9.32 -11.35 14.87
CA ASP A 38 -10.17 -10.58 13.95
C ASP A 38 -11.65 -10.93 14.14
N LEU A 39 -12.49 -9.90 14.31
CA LEU A 39 -13.94 -10.08 14.46
C LEU A 39 -14.65 -10.36 13.14
N TYR A 40 -14.07 -9.91 12.03
CA TYR A 40 -14.68 -10.00 10.71
C TYR A 40 -13.82 -10.86 9.79
N ALA A 41 -14.49 -11.69 8.98
CA ALA A 41 -13.79 -12.59 8.05
C ALA A 41 -13.15 -11.84 6.88
N SER A 42 -13.75 -10.74 6.44
CA SER A 42 -13.28 -9.88 5.34
C SER A 42 -13.79 -8.44 5.49
N ASN A 43 -13.38 -7.53 4.61
CA ASN A 43 -13.92 -6.18 4.57
C ASN A 43 -15.41 -6.19 4.18
N THR A 44 -15.84 -7.07 3.27
CA THR A 44 -17.27 -7.25 2.93
C THR A 44 -18.10 -7.62 4.16
N ASP A 45 -17.62 -8.53 5.00
CA ASP A 45 -18.27 -8.92 6.24
C ASP A 45 -18.37 -7.74 7.23
N LEU A 46 -17.25 -7.04 7.44
CA LEU A 46 -17.19 -5.82 8.25
C LEU A 46 -18.21 -4.77 7.77
N TYR A 47 -18.27 -4.48 6.46
CA TYR A 47 -19.18 -3.48 5.91
C TYR A 47 -20.65 -3.88 6.03
N ARG A 48 -20.97 -5.18 6.01
CA ARG A 48 -22.33 -5.67 6.26
C ARG A 48 -22.71 -5.53 7.73
N ALA A 49 -21.82 -5.91 8.63
CA ALA A 49 -22.05 -5.80 10.07
C ALA A 49 -22.18 -4.34 10.54
N LEU A 50 -21.45 -3.43 9.91
CA LEU A 50 -21.45 -1.99 10.19
C LEU A 50 -22.18 -1.17 9.11
N ALA A 51 -23.22 -1.74 8.50
CA ALA A 51 -23.96 -1.08 7.44
C ALA A 51 -24.50 0.29 7.90
N GLY A 52 -24.19 1.34 7.12
CA GLY A 52 -24.60 2.71 7.44
C GLY A 52 -23.72 3.45 8.46
N GLN A 53 -22.59 2.87 8.87
CA GLN A 53 -21.68 3.45 9.87
C GLN A 53 -20.35 3.98 9.30
N GLU A 54 -20.25 4.10 7.97
CA GLU A 54 -19.11 4.80 7.35
C GLU A 54 -19.22 6.31 7.66
N GLY A 55 -18.13 6.91 8.14
CA GLY A 55 -18.07 8.29 8.65
C GLY A 55 -18.20 8.39 10.17
N THR A 56 -18.64 7.33 10.86
CA THR A 56 -18.74 7.28 12.33
C THR A 56 -17.81 6.23 12.93
N GLU A 57 -17.91 4.99 12.46
CA GLU A 57 -17.12 3.85 12.95
C GLU A 57 -15.82 3.69 12.17
N PHE A 58 -15.90 3.84 10.85
CA PHE A 58 -14.77 3.73 9.93
C PHE A 58 -14.88 4.71 8.75
N ALA A 59 -13.81 4.92 8.00
CA ALA A 59 -13.85 5.58 6.71
C ALA A 59 -12.88 4.93 5.71
N ARG A 60 -13.19 5.04 4.42
CA ARG A 60 -12.23 4.76 3.35
C ARG A 60 -11.83 6.04 2.66
N ARG A 61 -10.54 6.27 2.49
CA ARG A 61 -10.01 7.39 1.70
C ARG A 61 -9.10 6.85 0.62
N TYR A 62 -9.28 7.35 -0.59
CA TYR A 62 -8.44 6.97 -1.72
C TYR A 62 -8.32 8.08 -2.73
N LYS A 63 -7.26 8.04 -3.52
CA LYS A 63 -7.07 8.87 -4.71
C LYS A 63 -6.42 8.07 -5.81
N ARG A 64 -7.07 8.08 -6.96
CA ARG A 64 -6.51 7.65 -8.23
C ARG A 64 -6.24 8.88 -9.07
N HIS A 65 -5.02 9.04 -9.56
CA HIS A 65 -4.70 10.15 -10.45
C HIS A 65 -5.26 9.88 -11.84
N GLU A 66 -5.95 10.88 -12.40
CA GLU A 66 -6.41 10.81 -13.78
C GLU A 66 -5.24 10.95 -14.75
N PHE A 67 -5.29 10.20 -15.85
CA PHE A 67 -4.36 10.33 -16.97
C PHE A 67 -5.16 10.40 -18.26
N LEU A 68 -4.91 11.44 -19.05
CA LEU A 68 -5.58 11.67 -20.33
C LEU A 68 -4.61 11.40 -21.48
N ASP A 69 -4.57 10.16 -21.96
CA ASP A 69 -3.80 9.80 -23.17
C ASP A 69 -4.57 10.08 -24.46
N HIS A 70 -4.82 11.37 -24.72
CA HIS A 70 -5.56 11.84 -25.89
C HIS A 70 -4.63 12.37 -27.00
N SER A 71 -3.32 12.26 -26.81
CA SER A 71 -2.32 12.78 -27.75
C SER A 71 -1.61 11.64 -28.47
N TYR A 72 -1.63 11.66 -29.80
CA TYR A 72 -0.89 10.69 -30.59
C TYR A 72 0.63 10.79 -30.41
N SER A 73 1.15 11.96 -30.03
CA SER A 73 2.59 12.25 -29.94
C SER A 73 3.11 12.41 -28.52
N ALA A 74 2.27 12.82 -27.57
CA ALA A 74 2.69 12.93 -26.18
C ALA A 74 2.71 11.56 -25.50
N ARG A 75 3.49 11.47 -24.43
CA ARG A 75 3.47 10.35 -23.49
C ARG A 75 3.32 10.93 -22.11
N TYR A 76 2.34 10.44 -21.38
CA TYR A 76 2.11 10.84 -19.99
C TYR A 76 2.65 9.74 -19.09
N PRO A 77 3.36 10.09 -18.00
CA PRO A 77 3.81 9.09 -17.04
C PRO A 77 2.59 8.45 -16.39
N TYR A 78 2.46 7.12 -16.47
CA TYR A 78 1.44 6.39 -15.75
C TYR A 78 1.83 6.29 -14.27
N ASN A 79 0.89 6.45 -13.34
CA ASN A 79 1.18 6.26 -11.93
C ASN A 79 1.40 4.77 -11.63
N ARG A 80 2.64 4.40 -11.34
CA ARG A 80 3.04 2.99 -11.19
C ARG A 80 2.80 2.43 -9.80
N THR A 81 2.62 3.28 -8.79
CA THR A 81 2.59 2.87 -7.39
C THR A 81 1.31 3.30 -6.70
N THR A 82 0.71 2.36 -5.96
CA THR A 82 -0.30 2.67 -4.93
C THR A 82 0.29 2.48 -3.53
N VAL A 83 0.15 3.48 -2.66
CA VAL A 83 0.47 3.36 -1.23
C VAL A 83 -0.80 2.93 -0.49
N VAL A 84 -0.69 1.91 0.36
CA VAL A 84 -1.86 1.30 1.01
C VAL A 84 -1.69 1.33 2.52
N ALA A 85 -2.73 1.74 3.24
CA ALA A 85 -2.86 1.54 4.69
C ALA A 85 -4.19 0.83 5.00
N MET A 86 -4.16 -0.50 5.07
CA MET A 86 -5.37 -1.30 5.37
C MET A 86 -5.90 -1.07 6.78
N HIS A 87 -5.03 -0.61 7.69
CA HIS A 87 -5.32 -0.47 9.12
C HIS A 87 -5.04 0.96 9.59
N GLY A 88 -5.56 1.96 8.88
CA GLY A 88 -5.43 3.38 9.18
C GLY A 88 -6.22 3.86 10.39
N GLY A 89 -6.10 5.17 10.66
CA GLY A 89 -6.84 5.87 11.71
C GLY A 89 -6.42 5.39 13.10
N GLY A 90 -7.38 4.85 13.85
CA GLY A 90 -7.15 4.30 15.18
C GLY A 90 -6.68 2.85 15.22
N ILE A 91 -6.68 2.12 14.10
CA ILE A 91 -6.39 0.67 14.08
C ILE A 91 -4.89 0.43 14.32
N GLU A 92 -4.05 0.91 13.40
CA GLU A 92 -2.59 0.95 13.54
C GLU A 92 -2.12 2.40 13.40
N MET A 93 -2.16 3.11 14.53
CA MET A 93 -1.90 4.56 14.60
C MET A 93 -0.67 5.01 13.81
N GLY A 94 -0.82 6.05 12.98
CA GLY A 94 0.26 6.64 12.18
C GLY A 94 0.32 6.17 10.72
N THR A 95 -0.30 5.03 10.38
CA THR A 95 -0.27 4.49 9.01
C THR A 95 -1.04 5.35 8.01
N SER A 96 -2.15 6.01 8.41
CA SER A 96 -2.86 6.97 7.56
C SER A 96 -1.98 8.17 7.19
N GLU A 97 -1.30 8.74 8.19
CA GLU A 97 -0.44 9.89 7.97
C GLU A 97 0.76 9.51 7.10
N LEU A 98 1.39 8.35 7.35
CA LEU A 98 2.46 7.82 6.49
C LEU A 98 1.98 7.54 5.07
N CYS A 99 0.75 7.05 4.90
CA CYS A 99 0.17 6.78 3.58
C CYS A 99 0.10 8.07 2.75
N PHE A 100 -0.37 9.17 3.33
CA PHE A 100 -0.31 10.48 2.67
C PHE A 100 1.11 10.95 2.38
N GLY A 101 1.98 10.93 3.40
CA GLY A 101 3.36 11.40 3.27
C GLY A 101 4.08 10.69 2.13
N ILE A 102 4.03 9.36 2.13
CA ILE A 102 4.67 8.52 1.10
C ILE A 102 3.99 8.72 -0.26
N ALA A 103 2.66 8.88 -0.31
CA ALA A 103 1.94 9.20 -1.54
C ALA A 103 2.23 10.61 -2.09
N GLY A 104 3.01 11.43 -1.37
CA GLY A 104 3.45 12.74 -1.83
C GLY A 104 2.54 13.87 -1.39
N TYR A 105 1.85 13.71 -0.26
CA TYR A 105 0.96 14.72 0.31
C TYR A 105 1.34 15.04 1.75
N HIS A 106 1.26 16.31 2.12
CA HIS A 106 1.38 16.70 3.52
C HIS A 106 0.11 16.25 4.27
N PRO A 107 0.22 15.55 5.42
CA PRO A 107 -0.92 14.85 6.03
C PRO A 107 -1.98 15.79 6.63
N ALA A 108 -1.66 17.06 6.91
CA ALA A 108 -2.60 18.02 7.52
C ALA A 108 -3.53 18.71 6.51
N ASP A 109 -2.99 19.07 5.34
CA ASP A 109 -3.63 19.96 4.37
C ASP A 109 -3.76 19.33 2.98
N LEU A 110 -3.19 18.14 2.80
CA LEU A 110 -3.19 17.36 1.56
C LEU A 110 -2.60 18.10 0.38
N GLN A 111 -1.73 19.08 0.63
CA GLN A 111 -0.96 19.71 -0.43
C GLN A 111 0.13 18.77 -0.93
N PRO A 112 0.38 18.70 -2.24
CA PRO A 112 1.50 17.93 -2.77
C PRO A 112 2.84 18.37 -2.16
N LEU A 113 3.71 17.41 -1.87
CA LEU A 113 5.05 17.70 -1.37
C LEU A 113 5.91 18.31 -2.49
N GLY A 114 6.69 19.34 -2.13
CA GLY A 114 7.63 20.02 -3.03
C GLY A 114 8.98 19.32 -3.17
N ASP A 115 9.04 17.99 -3.11
CA ASP A 115 10.30 17.22 -3.09
C ASP A 115 10.75 16.72 -4.48
N GLY A 116 9.98 17.00 -5.53
CA GLY A 116 10.29 16.62 -6.91
C GLY A 116 10.12 15.13 -7.22
N LEU A 117 9.58 14.32 -6.29
CA LEU A 117 9.35 12.88 -6.49
C LEU A 117 7.93 12.57 -7.00
N GLY A 118 7.10 13.60 -7.20
CA GLY A 118 5.74 13.47 -7.69
C GLY A 118 4.77 12.86 -6.67
N VAL A 119 3.61 12.42 -7.13
CA VAL A 119 2.54 11.87 -6.29
C VAL A 119 2.22 10.43 -6.70
N HIS A 120 1.74 9.65 -5.73
CA HIS A 120 1.31 8.27 -5.93
C HIS A 120 -0.17 8.11 -5.62
N ASP A 121 -0.78 7.09 -6.20
CA ASP A 121 -2.13 6.70 -5.84
C ASP A 121 -2.11 6.21 -4.39
N TYR A 122 -3.21 6.39 -3.67
CA TYR A 122 -3.30 5.89 -2.30
C TYR A 122 -4.67 5.33 -2.00
N TRP A 123 -4.70 4.37 -1.08
CA TRP A 123 -5.93 3.85 -0.49
C TRP A 123 -5.69 3.56 0.99
N MET A 124 -6.67 3.89 1.83
CA MET A 124 -6.65 3.57 3.24
C MET A 124 -8.05 3.25 3.76
N PHE A 125 -8.12 2.30 4.69
CA PHE A 125 -9.27 2.04 5.54
C PHE A 125 -8.93 2.46 6.96
N GLU A 126 -9.81 3.22 7.61
CA GLU A 126 -9.49 3.94 8.84
C GLU A 126 -10.52 3.71 9.93
N GLY A 127 -10.05 3.33 11.12
CA GLY A 127 -10.89 3.29 12.31
C GLY A 127 -11.13 4.70 12.88
N LEU A 128 -12.39 5.05 13.09
CA LEU A 128 -12.85 6.36 13.57
C LEU A 128 -13.41 6.33 15.00
N ARG A 129 -13.31 5.20 15.70
CA ARG A 129 -13.76 5.09 17.10
C ARG A 129 -12.82 5.83 18.04
N GLY A 130 -13.34 6.23 19.20
CA GLY A 130 -12.54 6.81 20.30
C GLY A 130 -11.64 5.78 20.99
N SER A 131 -12.04 4.51 20.99
CA SER A 131 -11.32 3.35 21.53
C SER A 131 -11.62 2.12 20.66
N ASP A 132 -10.97 0.98 20.95
CA ASP A 132 -11.35 -0.34 20.41
C ASP A 132 -11.37 -0.45 18.87
N ASN A 133 -10.53 0.35 18.21
CA ASN A 133 -10.37 0.28 16.75
C ASN A 133 -9.72 -1.04 16.29
N ARG A 134 -9.06 -1.80 17.19
CA ARG A 134 -8.51 -3.14 16.85
C ARG A 134 -9.60 -4.11 16.40
N GLU A 135 -10.84 -3.92 16.82
CA GLU A 135 -12.00 -4.71 16.38
C GLU A 135 -12.30 -4.54 14.88
N LEU A 136 -11.88 -3.42 14.28
CA LEU A 136 -12.07 -3.12 12.86
C LEU A 136 -10.96 -3.71 11.97
N HIS A 137 -9.95 -4.33 12.56
CA HIS A 137 -8.85 -4.94 11.80
C HIS A 137 -9.33 -6.20 11.07
N VAL A 138 -8.97 -6.28 9.80
CA VAL A 138 -9.15 -7.44 8.93
C VAL A 138 -7.78 -7.75 8.33
N THR A 139 -7.22 -8.92 8.65
CA THR A 139 -5.91 -9.34 8.16
C THR A 139 -5.73 -9.07 6.66
N ALA A 140 -4.55 -8.58 6.27
CA ALA A 140 -4.26 -8.15 4.90
C ALA A 140 -4.67 -9.16 3.82
N LYS A 141 -4.40 -10.46 4.03
CA LYS A 141 -4.73 -11.53 3.08
C LYS A 141 -6.25 -11.70 2.83
N ASN A 142 -7.08 -11.21 3.75
CA ASN A 142 -8.54 -11.23 3.67
C ASN A 142 -9.13 -9.89 3.26
N ASN A 143 -8.30 -8.89 2.92
CA ASN A 143 -8.81 -7.64 2.42
C ASN A 143 -9.45 -7.83 1.04
N ASP A 144 -10.78 -7.72 0.99
CA ASP A 144 -11.61 -7.88 -0.21
C ASP A 144 -12.32 -6.58 -0.61
N ASP A 145 -11.89 -5.42 -0.07
CA ASP A 145 -12.44 -4.13 -0.47
C ASP A 145 -12.23 -3.91 -1.98
N HIS A 146 -13.33 -3.73 -2.71
CA HIS A 146 -13.28 -3.66 -4.17
C HIS A 146 -12.47 -2.48 -4.70
N VAL A 147 -12.43 -1.35 -3.98
CA VAL A 147 -11.64 -0.17 -4.39
C VAL A 147 -10.16 -0.45 -4.17
N CYS A 148 -9.79 -0.99 -3.00
CA CYS A 148 -8.42 -1.45 -2.72
C CYS A 148 -7.96 -2.44 -3.79
N GLN A 149 -8.74 -3.49 -4.03
CA GLN A 149 -8.43 -4.52 -5.02
C GLN A 149 -8.27 -3.94 -6.43
N SER A 150 -9.12 -2.99 -6.83
CA SER A 150 -8.98 -2.31 -8.13
C SER A 150 -7.66 -1.56 -8.23
N MET A 151 -7.30 -0.77 -7.21
CA MET A 151 -6.09 0.06 -7.22
C MET A 151 -4.79 -0.76 -7.19
N VAL A 152 -4.73 -1.79 -6.34
CA VAL A 152 -3.52 -2.64 -6.25
C VAL A 152 -3.31 -3.43 -7.53
N ARG A 153 -4.38 -3.95 -8.15
CA ARG A 153 -4.30 -4.75 -9.38
C ARG A 153 -3.97 -3.93 -10.62
N SER A 154 -4.26 -2.63 -10.62
CA SER A 154 -3.90 -1.71 -11.71
C SER A 154 -2.54 -1.02 -11.52
N SER A 155 -1.82 -1.33 -10.44
CA SER A 155 -0.50 -0.75 -10.14
C SER A 155 0.61 -1.73 -10.45
N LEU A 156 1.77 -1.24 -10.91
CA LEU A 156 2.98 -2.06 -11.02
C LEU A 156 3.53 -2.40 -9.63
N ASN A 157 3.42 -1.45 -8.69
CA ASN A 157 3.92 -1.58 -7.32
C ASN A 157 2.85 -1.23 -6.29
N VAL A 158 2.94 -1.87 -5.15
CA VAL A 158 2.25 -1.46 -3.93
C VAL A 158 3.27 -1.38 -2.81
N LEU A 159 3.15 -0.35 -1.98
CA LEU A 159 3.78 -0.30 -0.66
C LEU A 159 2.69 -0.29 0.40
N SER A 160 2.55 -1.40 1.13
CA SER A 160 1.56 -1.52 2.20
C SER A 160 2.16 -1.17 3.55
N LEU A 161 1.45 -0.39 4.34
CA LEU A 161 1.85 0.13 5.64
C LEU A 161 1.03 -0.52 6.75
N HIS A 162 1.73 -1.05 7.73
CA HIS A 162 1.16 -1.73 8.87
C HIS A 162 1.88 -1.35 10.17
N GLY A 163 1.26 -1.68 11.29
CA GLY A 163 1.78 -1.53 12.63
C GLY A 163 1.94 -2.86 13.34
N CYS A 164 3.10 -3.08 13.94
CA CYS A 164 3.38 -4.21 14.82
C CYS A 164 3.87 -3.71 16.19
N THR A 165 4.02 -4.62 17.14
CA THR A 165 4.73 -4.37 18.40
C THR A 165 6.22 -4.69 18.25
N ALA A 166 7.08 -4.09 19.08
CA ALA A 166 8.50 -4.45 19.13
C ALA A 166 8.73 -5.95 19.42
N ALA A 167 7.86 -6.56 20.24
CA ALA A 167 7.90 -7.99 20.53
C ALA A 167 7.65 -8.84 19.28
N GLN A 168 6.61 -8.54 18.50
CA GLN A 168 6.33 -9.23 17.22
C GLN A 168 7.45 -9.00 16.19
N ALA A 169 8.12 -7.86 16.24
CA ALA A 169 9.21 -7.54 15.33
C ALA A 169 10.54 -8.24 15.70
N HIS A 170 10.63 -8.94 16.83
CA HIS A 170 11.85 -9.65 17.27
C HIS A 170 13.13 -8.81 17.09
N THR A 171 13.08 -7.56 17.54
CA THR A 171 14.13 -6.56 17.35
C THR A 171 14.72 -6.11 18.69
N ALA A 172 16.03 -5.86 18.72
CA ALA A 172 16.71 -5.26 19.87
C ALA A 172 16.48 -3.74 19.97
N ASP A 173 16.29 -3.07 18.84
CA ASP A 173 15.87 -1.67 18.80
C ASP A 173 14.34 -1.61 18.70
N PRO A 174 13.62 -1.06 19.70
CA PRO A 174 12.18 -0.98 19.66
C PRO A 174 11.66 -0.06 18.56
N ARG A 175 12.48 0.85 18.01
CA ARG A 175 12.10 1.75 16.90
C ARG A 175 12.55 1.20 15.56
N ALA A 176 12.00 0.04 15.20
CA ALA A 176 12.34 -0.64 13.96
C ALA A 176 11.14 -0.80 13.00
N VAL A 177 11.46 -1.14 11.75
CA VAL A 177 10.51 -1.56 10.72
C VAL A 177 10.89 -2.94 10.18
N VAL A 178 9.92 -3.85 10.04
CA VAL A 178 10.14 -5.10 9.29
C VAL A 178 9.84 -4.85 7.82
N VAL A 179 10.80 -5.15 6.95
CA VAL A 179 10.71 -4.90 5.51
C VAL A 179 10.40 -6.20 4.76
N GLY A 180 9.16 -6.32 4.29
CA GLY A 180 8.58 -7.52 3.69
C GLY A 180 8.01 -7.31 2.28
N GLY A 181 7.20 -8.28 1.84
CA GLY A 181 6.64 -8.37 0.49
C GLY A 181 7.44 -9.26 -0.47
N LEU A 182 6.83 -9.60 -1.61
CA LEU A 182 7.43 -10.47 -2.63
C LEU A 182 8.42 -9.75 -3.57
N ASN A 183 8.49 -8.42 -3.56
CA ASN A 183 9.42 -7.68 -4.39
C ASN A 183 10.79 -7.50 -3.70
N GLU A 184 11.69 -8.47 -3.88
CA GLU A 184 13.05 -8.45 -3.31
C GLU A 184 13.85 -7.18 -3.66
N ARG A 185 13.68 -6.68 -4.88
CA ARG A 185 14.33 -5.45 -5.32
C ARG A 185 13.81 -4.24 -4.54
N PHE A 186 12.50 -4.15 -4.35
CA PHE A 186 11.91 -3.08 -3.56
C PHE A 186 12.34 -3.16 -2.08
N LYS A 187 12.36 -4.36 -1.49
CA LYS A 187 12.90 -4.57 -0.13
C LYS A 187 14.34 -4.09 0.00
N THR A 188 15.19 -4.42 -0.97
CA THR A 188 16.60 -3.99 -1.00
C THR A 188 16.71 -2.46 -1.03
N LEU A 189 15.93 -1.79 -1.87
CA LEU A 189 15.92 -0.33 -1.96
C LEU A 189 15.43 0.32 -0.67
N LEU A 190 14.35 -0.20 -0.07
CA LEU A 190 13.81 0.30 1.19
C LEU A 190 14.85 0.21 2.33
N LYS A 191 15.46 -0.96 2.52
CA LYS A 191 16.51 -1.17 3.53
C LYS A 191 17.68 -0.19 3.36
N ALA A 192 18.17 -0.05 2.12
CA ALA A 192 19.26 0.86 1.82
C ALA A 192 18.91 2.34 2.09
N GLU A 193 17.66 2.76 1.87
CA GLU A 193 17.22 4.11 2.23
C GLU A 193 17.03 4.27 3.74
N PHE A 194 16.55 3.26 4.45
CA PHE A 194 16.46 3.30 5.92
C PHE A 194 17.85 3.37 6.58
N ASP A 195 18.85 2.65 6.07
CA ASP A 195 20.24 2.77 6.53
C ASP A 195 20.76 4.21 6.41
N ARG A 196 20.42 4.90 5.32
CA ARG A 196 20.87 6.30 5.07
C ARG A 196 20.29 7.30 6.05
N VAL A 197 19.10 7.03 6.58
CA VAL A 197 18.42 7.91 7.53
C VAL A 197 18.48 7.39 8.98
N GLY A 198 19.24 6.31 9.22
CA GLY A 198 19.42 5.74 10.56
C GLY A 198 18.17 5.10 11.15
N ILE A 199 17.27 4.58 10.32
CA ILE A 199 16.08 3.85 10.77
C ILE A 199 16.41 2.36 10.83
N ALA A 200 16.29 1.78 12.03
CA ALA A 200 16.53 0.36 12.23
C ALA A 200 15.50 -0.48 11.45
N TRP A 201 15.95 -1.59 10.86
CA TRP A 201 15.09 -2.51 10.14
C TRP A 201 15.43 -3.97 10.41
N LYS A 202 14.43 -4.85 10.25
CA LYS A 202 14.61 -6.31 10.20
C LYS A 202 14.12 -6.84 8.87
N ASP A 203 14.82 -7.85 8.35
CA ASP A 203 14.45 -8.47 7.08
C ASP A 203 13.19 -9.33 7.26
N GLY A 204 12.13 -9.09 6.49
CA GLY A 204 10.94 -9.95 6.49
C GLY A 204 11.22 -11.39 6.03
N ASN A 205 12.37 -11.65 5.40
CA ASN A 205 12.79 -13.02 5.07
C ASN A 205 13.27 -13.81 6.31
N ASP A 206 13.63 -13.12 7.40
CA ASP A 206 14.05 -13.72 8.67
C ASP A 206 12.93 -14.62 9.23
N PRO A 207 13.24 -15.90 9.57
CA PRO A 207 12.26 -16.81 10.14
C PRO A 207 11.56 -16.31 11.41
N GLU A 208 12.22 -15.47 12.22
CA GLU A 208 11.65 -14.96 13.48
C GLU A 208 10.47 -14.00 13.26
N VAL A 209 10.42 -13.33 12.11
CA VAL A 209 9.35 -12.37 11.77
C VAL A 209 8.51 -12.84 10.59
N ARG A 210 8.40 -14.15 10.39
CA ARG A 210 7.70 -14.71 9.22
C ARG A 210 6.24 -14.24 9.13
N ASP A 211 5.57 -14.04 10.25
CA ASP A 211 4.17 -13.58 10.29
C ASP A 211 4.02 -12.12 9.84
N LEU A 212 5.10 -11.33 9.91
CA LEU A 212 5.18 -9.94 9.47
C LEU A 212 5.74 -9.79 8.04
N ALA A 213 6.12 -10.89 7.40
CA ALA A 213 6.86 -10.87 6.14
C ALA A 213 6.04 -10.39 4.94
N GLY A 214 4.70 -10.41 5.02
CA GLY A 214 3.84 -9.96 3.93
C GLY A 214 3.98 -10.77 2.62
N VAL A 215 4.46 -12.01 2.68
CA VAL A 215 4.78 -12.84 1.49
C VAL A 215 3.62 -13.67 0.96
N ASN A 216 2.44 -13.62 1.60
CA ASN A 216 1.28 -14.35 1.11
C ASN A 216 0.83 -13.77 -0.26
N PRO A 217 0.68 -14.57 -1.33
CA PRO A 217 0.21 -14.09 -2.64
C PRO A 217 -1.21 -13.49 -2.61
N ALA A 218 -2.01 -13.84 -1.60
CA ALA A 218 -3.33 -13.24 -1.40
C ALA A 218 -3.29 -11.85 -0.75
N ASN A 219 -2.14 -11.44 -0.18
CA ASN A 219 -1.97 -10.09 0.35
C ASN A 219 -2.09 -9.06 -0.79
N PRO A 220 -2.94 -8.02 -0.67
CA PRO A 220 -3.08 -6.96 -1.67
C PRO A 220 -1.76 -6.37 -2.16
N CYS A 221 -0.75 -6.28 -1.30
CA CYS A 221 0.56 -5.75 -1.71
C CYS A 221 1.24 -6.57 -2.81
N ASN A 222 0.89 -7.85 -2.94
CA ASN A 222 1.44 -8.77 -3.94
C ASN A 222 0.50 -9.04 -5.12
N ARG A 223 -0.68 -8.39 -5.15
CA ARG A 223 -1.66 -8.55 -6.23
C ARG A 223 -1.49 -7.50 -7.34
N THR A 224 -0.29 -6.94 -7.46
CA THR A 224 0.08 -5.97 -8.49
C THR A 224 0.08 -6.60 -9.88
N MET A 225 0.18 -5.78 -10.92
CA MET A 225 0.39 -6.27 -12.30
C MET A 225 1.65 -7.14 -12.44
N LEU A 226 2.63 -6.95 -11.55
CA LEU A 226 3.88 -7.72 -11.50
C LEU A 226 3.82 -8.91 -10.53
N GLY A 227 2.70 -9.12 -9.81
CA GLY A 227 2.54 -10.19 -8.82
C GLY A 227 3.45 -10.05 -7.59
N LYS A 228 3.96 -8.84 -7.33
CA LYS A 228 4.93 -8.56 -6.26
C LYS A 228 4.85 -7.11 -5.79
N GLY A 229 5.06 -6.89 -4.49
CA GLY A 229 5.15 -5.55 -3.92
C GLY A 229 5.93 -5.53 -2.60
N GLY A 230 5.83 -4.42 -1.89
CA GLY A 230 6.49 -4.19 -0.60
C GLY A 230 5.49 -4.07 0.55
N GLN A 231 5.91 -4.53 1.72
CA GLN A 231 5.19 -4.34 2.99
C GLN A 231 6.14 -3.79 4.05
N LEU A 232 5.64 -2.87 4.86
CA LEU A 232 6.34 -2.32 6.02
C LEU A 232 5.49 -2.52 7.26
N GLU A 233 6.03 -3.22 8.24
CA GLU A 233 5.44 -3.42 9.57
C GLU A 233 6.22 -2.56 10.57
N LEU A 234 5.63 -1.45 11.01
CA LEU A 234 6.30 -0.48 11.85
C LEU A 234 5.95 -0.71 13.32
N THR A 235 6.98 -0.83 14.15
CA THR A 235 6.83 -0.92 15.60
C THR A 235 6.05 0.26 16.17
N THR A 236 5.32 0.02 17.26
CA THR A 236 4.56 1.07 17.98
C THR A 236 5.45 2.23 18.38
N GLU A 237 6.66 1.96 18.83
CA GLU A 237 7.63 2.94 19.30
C GLU A 237 8.18 3.79 18.13
N LEU A 238 8.42 3.19 16.97
CA LEU A 238 8.78 3.94 15.75
C LEU A 238 7.63 4.87 15.34
N ARG A 239 6.39 4.36 15.27
CA ARG A 239 5.21 5.17 14.91
C ARG A 239 4.94 6.27 15.93
N ALA A 240 5.12 6.01 17.23
CA ALA A 240 4.96 7.02 18.27
C ALA A 240 6.01 8.15 18.15
N ALA A 241 7.24 7.83 17.79
CA ALA A 241 8.31 8.83 17.60
C ALA A 241 8.08 9.78 16.41
N MET A 242 7.15 9.45 15.51
CA MET A 242 6.81 10.24 14.34
C MET A 242 5.91 11.45 14.63
N PHE A 243 5.33 11.53 15.85
CA PHE A 243 4.35 12.57 16.18
C PHE A 243 4.59 13.15 17.58
N THR A 244 4.54 14.47 17.73
CA THR A 244 4.54 15.11 19.06
C THR A 244 3.17 15.04 19.74
N VAL A 245 2.09 14.88 18.97
CA VAL A 245 0.73 14.63 19.47
C VAL A 245 0.17 13.38 18.81
N ASN A 246 0.31 12.23 19.50
CA ASN A 246 -0.08 10.93 18.96
C ASN A 246 -1.57 10.58 19.24
N THR A 247 -2.49 11.42 18.75
CA THR A 247 -3.93 11.14 18.73
C THR A 247 -4.45 11.20 17.30
N ARG A 248 -5.61 10.59 17.00
CA ARG A 248 -6.17 10.64 15.63
C ARG A 248 -6.31 12.07 15.11
N ALA A 249 -6.77 13.00 15.95
CA ALA A 249 -6.92 14.40 15.55
C ALA A 249 -5.60 15.18 15.50
N GLY A 250 -4.61 14.80 16.32
CA GLY A 250 -3.36 15.56 16.47
C GLY A 250 -2.23 15.16 15.53
N ARG A 251 -2.18 13.89 15.08
CA ARG A 251 -1.01 13.36 14.34
C ARG A 251 -0.69 14.15 13.07
N ALA A 252 -1.71 14.44 12.27
CA ALA A 252 -1.53 15.12 10.98
C ALA A 252 -0.81 16.48 11.09
N GLY A 253 -1.04 17.23 12.18
CA GLY A 253 -0.43 18.53 12.43
C GLY A 253 0.82 18.51 13.33
N SER A 254 1.33 17.33 13.70
CA SER A 254 2.38 17.19 14.72
C SER A 254 3.54 16.28 14.31
N THR A 255 3.79 16.17 12.99
CA THR A 255 4.85 15.32 12.43
C THR A 255 6.25 15.75 12.90
N THR A 256 7.11 14.77 13.19
CA THR A 256 8.51 15.00 13.63
C THR A 256 9.51 14.83 12.47
N ALA A 257 10.80 15.08 12.74
CA ALA A 257 11.86 14.76 11.77
C ALA A 257 11.86 13.27 11.40
N THR A 258 11.68 12.36 12.37
CA THR A 258 11.60 10.91 12.14
C THR A 258 10.52 10.54 11.14
N TYR A 259 9.35 11.20 11.19
CA TYR A 259 8.29 11.00 10.20
C TYR A 259 8.78 11.35 8.79
N TRP A 260 9.39 12.53 8.63
CA TRP A 260 9.82 13.02 7.33
C TRP A 260 11.03 12.26 6.76
N ASP A 261 11.91 11.78 7.63
CA ASP A 261 13.03 10.91 7.24
C ASP A 261 12.52 9.56 6.73
N PHE A 262 11.56 8.94 7.43
CA PHE A 262 10.93 7.71 6.97
C PHE A 262 10.18 7.91 5.64
N VAL A 263 9.35 8.96 5.54
CA VAL A 263 8.63 9.30 4.31
C VAL A 263 9.59 9.48 3.13
N ARG A 264 10.67 10.25 3.32
CA ARG A 264 11.67 10.51 2.28
C ARG A 264 12.41 9.24 1.86
N ALA A 265 12.74 8.37 2.81
CA ALA A 265 13.38 7.08 2.53
C ALA A 265 12.47 6.20 1.65
N CYS A 266 11.19 6.05 2.02
CA CYS A 266 10.23 5.29 1.22
C CYS A 266 10.03 5.88 -0.18
N ARG A 267 9.87 7.20 -0.30
CA ARG A 267 9.67 7.87 -1.59
C ARG A 267 10.90 7.77 -2.49
N THR A 268 12.10 7.88 -1.92
CA THR A 268 13.35 7.68 -2.66
C THR A 268 13.49 6.24 -3.15
N ALA A 269 13.12 5.26 -2.32
CA ALA A 269 13.11 3.86 -2.73
C ALA A 269 12.10 3.60 -3.87
N ILE A 270 10.91 4.20 -3.83
CA ILE A 270 9.92 4.11 -4.91
C ILE A 270 10.46 4.73 -6.20
N ALA A 271 11.05 5.93 -6.13
CA ALA A 271 11.61 6.60 -7.29
C ALA A 271 12.77 5.81 -7.93
N LYS A 272 13.63 5.20 -7.10
CA LYS A 272 14.68 4.28 -7.57
C LYS A 272 14.11 3.02 -8.21
N LEU A 273 13.06 2.45 -7.61
CA LEU A 273 12.39 1.29 -8.16
C LEU A 273 11.87 1.62 -9.56
N HIS A 274 11.17 2.75 -9.74
CA HIS A 274 10.62 3.21 -11.03
C HIS A 274 11.62 3.33 -12.17
N ALA A 275 12.92 3.40 -11.88
CA ALA A 275 13.98 3.43 -12.88
C ALA A 275 14.44 2.03 -13.35
N ASP A 276 14.00 0.96 -12.68
CA ASP A 276 14.33 -0.41 -13.04
C ASP A 276 13.57 -0.86 -14.31
N ALA A 277 14.14 -1.82 -15.05
CA ALA A 277 13.65 -2.21 -16.38
C ALA A 277 12.23 -2.80 -16.39
N ASP A 278 11.81 -3.47 -15.31
CA ASP A 278 10.48 -4.08 -15.18
C ASP A 278 9.38 -3.09 -14.78
N GLN A 279 9.70 -1.80 -14.67
CA GLN A 279 8.77 -0.71 -14.35
C GLN A 279 8.17 -0.04 -15.59
N THR A 280 8.26 -0.72 -16.73
CA THR A 280 7.68 -0.27 -17.99
C THR A 280 6.20 -0.66 -18.01
N VAL A 281 5.31 0.31 -18.23
CA VAL A 281 3.91 0.06 -18.53
C VAL A 281 3.82 -0.27 -20.03
N LEU A 282 3.40 -1.49 -20.36
CA LEU A 282 3.31 -2.01 -21.72
C LEU A 282 1.96 -1.67 -22.38
#